data_AF-A0A2H0WT07-F1
#
_entry.id   AF-A0A2H0WT07-F1
#
_cell.length_a   1.000
_cell.length_b   1.000
_cell.length_c   1.000
_cell.angle_alpha   90.00
_cell.angle_beta   90.00
_cell.angle_gamma   90.00
#
_symmetry.space_group_name_H-M   'P 1'
#
loop_
_entity.id
_entity.type
_entity.pdbx_description
1 polymer ?
#
loop_
_entity_poly.entity_id
_entity_poly.type
_entity_poly.pdbx_seq_one_letter_code
_entity_poly.pdbx_strand_id
1 'polypeptide(L)'
;FAWVVIIGKKKTGKGRTASFFLPDKIVQLIHSGKELGEADDIVFGKTNSKQEMGAIGLLTDNRITRKTLYEPAVIIALVPFVKKDLFV
;
A
#
# COMPACT_ATOMS: atom_id res chain seq x y z
N PHE A 1 1.94 -4.56 -2.77
CA PHE A 1 1.19 -4.53 -1.49
C PHE A 1 2.08 -3.93 -0.40
N ALA A 2 1.54 -3.68 0.79
CA ALA A 2 2.27 -3.19 1.95
C ALA A 2 1.82 -3.90 3.24
N TRP A 3 2.74 -4.04 4.18
CA TRP A 3 2.46 -4.51 5.53
C TRP A 3 2.34 -3.34 6.48
N VAL A 4 1.32 -3.39 7.35
CA VAL A 4 1.16 -2.51 8.50
C VAL A 4 1.37 -3.35 9.74
N VAL A 5 2.33 -2.97 10.58
CA VAL A 5 2.63 -3.66 11.83
C VAL A 5 2.54 -2.66 12.97
N ILE A 6 1.69 -2.94 13.95
CA ILE A 6 1.53 -2.12 15.15
C ILE A 6 2.08 -2.94 16.32
N ILE A 7 3.08 -2.38 16.99
CA ILE A 7 3.78 -3.02 18.10
C ILE A 7 3.47 -2.24 19.37
N GLY A 8 2.80 -2.89 20.32
CA GLY A 8 2.64 -2.39 21.69
C GLY A 8 3.52 -3.15 22.67
N LYS A 9 3.41 -2.81 23.96
CA LYS A 9 4.26 -3.38 25.02
C LYS A 9 4.18 -4.91 25.15
N LYS A 10 3.02 -5.50 24.87
CA LYS A 10 2.75 -6.94 25.05
C LYS A 10 2.19 -7.63 23.81
N LYS A 11 1.84 -6.86 22.77
CA LYS A 11 1.07 -7.36 21.63
C LYS A 11 1.60 -6.78 20.34
N THR A 12 1.53 -7.58 19.29
CA THR A 12 1.83 -7.17 17.92
C THR A 12 0.65 -7.52 17.04
N GLY A 13 0.15 -6.51 16.32
CA GLY A 13 -0.86 -6.70 15.30
C GLY A 13 -0.29 -6.46 13.91
N LYS A 14 -0.77 -7.23 12.94
CA LYS A 14 -0.30 -7.20 11.56
C LYS A 14 -1.51 -7.14 10.63
N GLY A 15 -1.48 -6.20 9.70
CA GLY A 15 -2.43 -6.08 8.60
C GLY A 15 -1.67 -5.93 7.29
N ARG A 16 -2.30 -6.33 6.19
CA ARG A 16 -1.72 -6.20 4.85
C ARG A 16 -2.72 -5.52 3.95
N THR A 17 -2.25 -4.60 3.13
CA THR A 17 -3.10 -4.00 2.09
C THR A 17 -3.45 -5.04 1.03
N ALA A 18 -4.51 -4.78 0.27
CA ALA A 18 -4.83 -5.57 -0.91
C ALA A 18 -3.64 -5.57 -1.89
N SER A 19 -3.48 -6.69 -2.59
CA SER A 19 -2.52 -6.80 -3.69
C SER A 19 -3.21 -6.41 -4.99
N PHE A 20 -2.43 -5.85 -5.91
CA PHE A 20 -2.86 -5.55 -7.27
C PHE A 20 -1.70 -5.82 -8.21
N PHE A 21 -2.01 -6.14 -9.46
CA PHE A 21 -1.01 -6.37 -10.50
C PHE A 21 -0.54 -5.04 -11.06
N LEU A 22 0.75 -4.99 -11.41
CA LEU A 22 1.34 -3.86 -12.13
C LEU A 22 1.35 -4.18 -13.63
N PRO A 23 1.13 -3.19 -14.51
CA PRO A 23 1.36 -3.34 -15.95
C PRO A 23 2.80 -3.79 -16.26
N ASP A 24 2.98 -4.62 -17.29
CA ASP A 24 4.29 -5.17 -17.66
C ASP A 24 5.36 -4.09 -17.88
N LYS A 25 4.97 -2.95 -18.45
CA LYS A 25 5.89 -1.80 -18.65
C LYS A 25 6.47 -1.28 -17.33
N ILE A 26 5.65 -1.20 -16.29
CA ILE A 26 6.08 -0.75 -14.95
C ILE A 26 6.99 -1.82 -14.33
N VAL A 27 6.63 -3.10 -14.47
CA VAL A 27 7.42 -4.23 -13.98
C VAL A 27 8.82 -4.25 -14.62
N GLN A 28 8.92 -4.04 -15.94
CA GLN A 28 10.20 -3.96 -16.65
C GLN A 28 11.08 -2.81 -16.13
N LEU A 29 10.51 -1.63 -15.89
CA LEU A 29 11.24 -0.49 -15.34
C LEU A 29 11.74 -0.76 -13.92
N ILE A 30 10.92 -1.40 -13.07
CA ILE A 30 11.33 -1.81 -11.72
C ILE A 30 12.49 -2.82 -11.80
N HIS A 31 12.41 -3.80 -12.70
CA HIS A 31 13.50 -4.76 -12.90
C HIS A 31 14.79 -4.12 -13.44
N SER A 32 14.70 -2.97 -14.12
CA SER A 32 15.87 -2.15 -14.49
C SER A 32 16.44 -1.30 -13.35
N GLY A 33 15.90 -1.40 -12.13
CA GLY A 33 16.39 -0.69 -10.94
C GLY A 33 15.67 0.62 -10.62
N LYS A 34 14.57 0.94 -11.31
CA LYS A 34 13.78 2.14 -10.99
C LYS A 34 12.86 1.90 -9.81
N GLU A 35 12.63 2.93 -9.01
CA GLU A 35 11.59 2.89 -7.98
C GLU A 35 10.20 2.84 -8.63
N LEU A 36 9.22 2.19 -7.99
CA LEU A 36 7.84 2.11 -8.49
C LEU A 36 7.26 3.49 -8.83
N GLY A 37 7.44 4.50 -7.96
CA GLY A 37 6.90 5.84 -8.22
C GLY A 37 7.56 6.55 -9.40
N GLU A 38 8.83 6.25 -9.70
CA GLU A 38 9.49 6.76 -10.90
C GLU A 38 8.98 6.03 -12.16
N ALA A 39 8.81 4.70 -12.07
CA ALA A 39 8.24 3.90 -13.14
C ALA A 39 6.79 4.31 -13.48
N ASP A 40 6.00 4.64 -12.46
CA ASP A 40 4.65 5.20 -12.61
C ASP A 40 4.70 6.54 -13.37
N ASP A 41 5.55 7.48 -12.93
CA ASP A 41 5.72 8.79 -13.56
C ASP A 41 6.10 8.66 -15.05
N ILE A 42 7.01 7.74 -15.38
CA ILE A 42 7.43 7.43 -16.76
C ILE A 42 6.26 6.90 -17.60
N VAL A 43 5.51 5.91 -17.09
CA VAL A 43 4.47 5.22 -17.88
C VAL A 43 3.22 6.07 -18.05
N PHE A 44 2.85 6.84 -17.03
CA PHE A 44 1.64 7.68 -17.05
C PHE A 44 1.90 9.12 -17.50
N GLY A 45 3.15 9.48 -17.81
CA GLY A 45 3.53 10.83 -18.27
C GLY A 45 3.23 11.91 -17.24
N LYS A 46 3.32 11.58 -15.95
CA LYS A 46 3.06 12.51 -14.83
C LYS A 46 4.34 12.77 -14.08
N THR A 47 4.41 13.92 -13.42
CA THR A 47 5.47 14.28 -12.46
C THR A 47 4.89 14.25 -11.06
N ASN A 48 5.58 13.63 -10.10
CA ASN A 48 5.20 13.61 -8.67
C ASN A 48 3.89 12.84 -8.35
N SER A 49 3.60 11.74 -9.05
CA SER A 49 2.46 10.88 -8.69
C SER A 49 2.53 10.30 -7.26
N LYS A 50 3.71 10.39 -6.62
CA LYS A 50 3.99 9.96 -5.24
C LYS A 50 3.13 10.66 -4.17
N GLN A 51 2.63 11.89 -4.38
CA GLN A 51 2.18 12.74 -3.26
C GLN A 51 0.72 12.57 -2.79
N GLU A 52 -0.22 12.01 -3.57
CA GLU A 52 -1.59 11.81 -3.03
C GLU A 52 -2.24 10.47 -3.39
N MET A 53 -2.13 10.02 -4.64
CA MET A 53 -2.96 8.93 -5.16
C MET A 53 -2.23 7.58 -5.16
N GLY A 54 -0.90 7.60 -5.40
CA GLY A 54 -0.05 6.42 -5.55
C GLY A 54 -0.36 5.60 -6.81
N ALA A 55 0.45 4.56 -7.08
CA ALA A 55 0.28 3.66 -8.24
C ALA A 55 -1.17 3.16 -8.41
N ILE A 56 -1.81 2.76 -7.30
CA ILE A 56 -3.18 2.26 -7.33
C ILE A 56 -4.19 3.33 -7.76
N GLY A 57 -3.97 4.60 -7.39
CA GLY A 57 -4.82 5.70 -7.82
C GLY A 57 -4.73 5.93 -9.33
N LEU A 58 -3.52 5.86 -9.89
CA LEU A 58 -3.32 5.92 -11.34
C LEU A 58 -3.99 4.76 -12.07
N LEU A 59 -3.93 3.54 -11.50
CA LEU A 59 -4.50 2.33 -12.10
C LEU A 59 -6.02 2.20 -11.96
N THR A 60 -6.64 2.97 -11.07
CA THR A 60 -8.07 2.86 -10.76
C THR A 60 -8.83 4.16 -11.02
N ASP A 61 -8.25 5.11 -11.75
CA ASP A 61 -8.82 6.44 -11.98
C ASP A 61 -9.28 7.10 -10.66
N ASN A 62 -8.43 7.00 -9.63
CA ASN A 62 -8.62 7.50 -8.27
C ASN A 62 -9.84 6.95 -7.52
N ARG A 63 -10.43 5.84 -7.96
CA ARG A 63 -11.47 5.13 -7.19
C ARG A 63 -10.91 4.46 -5.94
N ILE A 64 -9.63 4.06 -5.98
CA ILE A 64 -8.86 3.65 -4.80
C ILE A 64 -7.62 4.53 -4.71
N THR A 65 -7.48 5.23 -3.58
CA THR A 65 -6.28 6.01 -3.28
C THR A 65 -5.35 5.21 -2.37
N ARG A 66 -4.10 5.65 -2.23
CA ARG A 66 -3.19 5.10 -1.22
C ARG A 66 -3.81 5.13 0.19
N LYS A 67 -4.52 6.20 0.54
CA LYS A 67 -5.20 6.31 1.85
C LYS A 67 -6.26 5.23 2.03
N THR A 68 -7.22 5.14 1.11
CA THR A 68 -8.33 4.19 1.21
C THR A 68 -7.88 2.74 1.05
N LEU A 69 -6.74 2.49 0.39
CA LEU A 69 -6.09 1.18 0.35
C LEU A 69 -5.47 0.78 1.70
N TYR A 70 -4.93 1.74 2.46
CA TYR A 70 -4.23 1.49 3.72
C TYR A 70 -5.15 1.43 4.92
N GLU A 71 -6.26 2.17 4.91
CA GLU A 71 -7.25 2.21 6.00
C GLU A 71 -7.65 0.80 6.50
N PRO A 72 -8.06 -0.16 5.64
CA PRO A 72 -8.40 -1.50 6.09
C PRO A 72 -7.22 -2.24 6.72
N ALA A 73 -6.01 -2.08 6.18
CA ALA A 73 -4.81 -2.75 6.71
C ALA A 73 -4.45 -2.24 8.11
N VAL A 74 -4.62 -0.94 8.36
CA VAL A 74 -4.44 -0.34 9.70
C VAL A 74 -5.50 -0.88 10.67
N ILE A 75 -6.77 -0.89 10.26
CA ILE A 75 -7.88 -1.43 11.08
C ILE A 75 -7.60 -2.90 11.44
N ILE A 76 -7.17 -3.72 10.48
CA ILE A 76 -6.82 -5.13 10.71
C ILE A 76 -5.64 -5.23 11.70
N ALA A 77 -4.60 -4.42 11.54
CA ALA A 77 -3.45 -4.42 12.46
C ALA A 77 -3.84 -4.01 13.89
N LEU A 78 -4.93 -3.27 14.08
CA LEU A 78 -5.43 -2.88 15.40
C LEU A 78 -6.27 -3.96 16.10
N VAL A 79 -6.68 -5.04 15.42
CA VAL A 79 -7.56 -6.07 15.98
C VAL A 79 -7.09 -6.63 17.33
N PRO A 80 -5.81 -7.00 17.53
CA PRO A 80 -5.34 -7.52 18.83
C PRO A 80 -5.37 -6.49 19.98
N PHE A 81 -5.39 -5.20 19.64
CA PHE A 81 -5.44 -4.10 20.59
C PHE A 81 -6.88 -3.72 20.98
N VAL A 82 -7.84 -3.94 20.07
CA VAL A 82 -9.27 -3.70 20.31
C VAL A 82 -9.91 -4.91 21.00
N LYS A 83 -9.62 -6.13 20.54
CA LYS A 83 -10.17 -7.38 21.10
C LYS A 83 -9.21 -8.00 22.09
N LYS A 84 -8.84 -7.22 23.12
CA LYS A 84 -7.73 -7.57 24.01
C LYS A 84 -7.85 -8.96 24.65
N ASP A 85 -9.05 -9.38 24.99
CA ASP A 85 -9.27 -10.63 25.72
C ASP A 85 -9.16 -11.88 24.83
N LEU A 86 -9.23 -11.70 23.50
CA LEU A 86 -9.12 -12.81 22.52
C LEU A 86 -7.66 -13.06 22.07
N PHE A 87 -6.75 -12.15 22.41
CA PHE A 87 -5.35 -12.20 21.98
C PHE A 87 -4.48 -12.01 23.22
N VAL A 88 -4.25 -13.09 23.97
CA VAL A 88 -3.46 -13.13 25.22
C VAL A 88 -1.98 -13.28 24.91
#